data_AF-A0A7S7FZK3-F1
#
_entry.id   AF-A0A7S7FZK3-F1
#
_cell.length_a   1.000
_cell.length_b   1.000
_cell.length_c   1.000
_cell.angle_alpha   90.00
_cell.angle_beta   90.00
_cell.angle_gamma   90.00
#
_symmetry.space_group_name_H-M   'P 1'
#
loop_
_entity.id
_entity.type
_entity.pdbx_description
1 polymer ?
#
loop_
_entity_poly.entity_id
_entity_poly.type
_entity_poly.pdbx_seq_one_letter_code
_entity_poly.pdbx_strand_id
1 'polypeptide(L)' 'MFYNSEISLLVEELQTNLKTGLTEQQVQSRLIEHGLNTLFKPKPKSLIKKFLNQLNNFLYIFY' A
#
# COMPACT_ATOMS: atom_id res chain seq x y z
N MET A 1 -9.50 -9.61 10.59
CA MET A 1 -10.40 -10.47 11.39
C MET A 1 -11.27 -9.57 12.27
N PHE A 2 -12.30 -8.93 11.72
CA PHE A 2 -13.20 -8.02 12.49
C PHE A 2 -14.67 -8.40 12.36
N TYR A 3 -14.97 -9.44 11.57
CA TYR A 3 -16.31 -9.76 11.08
C TYR A 3 -17.29 -10.18 12.19
N ASN A 4 -16.79 -10.67 13.33
CA ASN A 4 -17.61 -11.15 14.46
C ASN A 4 -17.40 -10.32 15.74
N SER A 5 -16.76 -9.15 15.67
CA SER A 5 -16.49 -8.33 16.85
C SER A 5 -17.63 -7.36 17.15
N GLU A 6 -17.92 -7.13 18.43
CA GLU A 6 -18.90 -6.12 18.83
C GLU A 6 -18.43 -4.71 18.49
N ILE A 7 -19.36 -3.86 18.05
CA ILE A 7 -19.06 -2.50 17.61
C ILE A 7 -18.47 -1.65 18.75
N SER A 8 -18.99 -1.80 19.97
CA SER A 8 -18.48 -1.11 21.17
C SER A 8 -17.00 -1.41 21.42
N LEU A 9 -16.63 -2.69 21.35
CA LEU A 9 -15.24 -3.14 21.54
C LEU A 9 -14.35 -2.63 20.41
N LEU A 10 -14.80 -2.64 19.16
CA LEU A 10 -14.05 -2.09 18.04
C LEU A 10 -13.83 -0.58 18.16
N VAL A 11 -14.81 0.15 18.69
CA VAL A 11 -14.70 1.61 18.88
C VAL A 11 -13.64 1.94 19.93
N GLU A 12 -13.58 1.15 21.01
CA GLU A 12 -12.57 1.26 22.06
C GLU A 12 -11.19 0.85 21.54
N GLU A 13 -11.08 -0.34 20.92
CA GLU A 13 -9.83 -0.90 20.40
C GLU A 13 -9.21 -0.01 19.32
N LEU A 14 -10.02 0.51 18.40
CA LEU A 14 -9.57 1.41 17.34
C LEU A 14 -9.48 2.86 17.80
N GLN A 15 -9.82 3.17 19.06
CA GLN A 15 -9.79 4.52 19.64
C GLN A 15 -10.45 5.56 18.73
N THR A 16 -11.68 5.26 18.30
CA THR A 16 -12.44 6.08 17.38
C THR A 16 -13.75 6.53 18.01
N ASN A 17 -14.45 7.44 17.34
CA ASN A 17 -15.76 7.92 17.77
C ASN A 17 -16.78 7.70 16.64
N LEU A 18 -17.91 7.07 16.96
CA LEU A 18 -18.94 6.78 15.95
C LEU A 18 -19.67 8.03 15.42
N LYS A 19 -19.69 9.13 16.17
CA LYS A 19 -20.38 10.37 15.79
C LYS A 19 -19.45 11.35 15.09
N THR A 20 -18.24 11.52 15.62
CA THR A 20 -17.30 12.56 15.16
C THR A 20 -16.15 12.00 14.33
N GLY A 21 -15.97 10.68 14.30
CA GLY A 21 -14.81 10.05 13.66
C GLY A 21 -13.50 10.39 14.34
N LEU A 22 -12.42 10.36 13.55
CA LEU A 22 -11.05 10.65 13.99
C LEU A 22 -10.74 12.14 13.88
N THR A 23 -9.90 12.64 14.78
CA THR A 23 -9.35 13.99 14.66
C THR A 23 -8.26 14.05 13.59
N GLU A 24 -7.97 15.24 13.07
CA GLU A 24 -6.90 15.43 12.07
C GLU A 24 -5.54 14.94 12.58
N GLN A 25 -5.22 15.18 13.85
CA GLN A 25 -3.99 14.70 14.48
C GLN A 25 -3.91 13.16 14.47
N GLN A 26 -5.01 12.50 14.82
CA GLN A 26 -5.10 11.04 14.81
C GLN A 26 -5.02 10.46 13.39
N VAL A 27 -5.53 11.18 12.39
CA VAL A 27 -5.37 10.79 10.98
C VAL A 27 -3.91 10.86 10.58
N GLN A 28 -3.21 11.95 10.90
CA GLN A 28 -1.79 12.11 10.56
C GLN A 28 -0.92 11.05 11.23
N SER A 29 -1.13 10.77 12.53
CA SER A 29 -0.40 9.72 13.23
C SER A 29 -0.60 8.35 12.58
N ARG A 30 -1.84 7.99 12.24
CA ARG A 30 -2.13 6.70 11.58
C ARG A 30 -1.58 6.62 10.16
N LEU A 31 -1.56 7.73 9.43
CA LEU A 31 -0.95 7.80 8.10
C LEU A 31 0.55 7.56 8.14
N ILE A 32 1.23 8.04 9.19
CA ILE A 32 2.66 7.78 9.41
C ILE A 32 2.89 6.31 9.78
N GLU A 33 2.04 5.74 10.64
CA GLU A 33 2.20 4.37 11.14
C GLU A 33 1.86 3.30 10.09
N HIS A 34 0.75 3.44 9.37
CA HIS A 34 0.24 2.43 8.45
C HIS A 34 0.48 2.76 6.98
N GLY A 35 0.87 3.99 6.68
CA GLY A 35 1.01 4.48 5.30
C GLY A 35 -0.34 4.72 4.63
N LEU A 36 -0.27 4.98 3.33
CA LEU A 36 -1.45 5.20 2.52
C LEU A 36 -2.18 3.89 2.25
N ASN A 37 -3.52 3.93 2.30
CA ASN A 37 -4.38 2.83 1.88
C ASN A 37 -4.40 2.71 0.34
N THR A 38 -3.25 2.35 -0.22
CA THR A 38 -3.05 2.18 -1.65
C THR A 38 -2.29 0.89 -1.89
N LEU A 39 -2.72 0.13 -2.90
CA LEU A 39 -2.02 -1.07 -3.32
C LEU A 39 -0.64 -0.68 -3.88
N PHE A 40 0.38 -1.44 -3.48
CA PHE A 40 1.72 -1.25 -4.02
C PHE A 40 1.70 -1.44 -5.54
N LYS A 41 2.01 -0.36 -6.27
CA LYS A 41 2.18 -0.44 -7.73
C LYS A 41 3.65 -0.70 -8.03
N PRO A 42 3.98 -1.79 -8.74
CA PRO A 42 5.35 -2.01 -9.15
C PRO A 42 5.81 -0.85 -10.03
N LYS A 43 7.02 -0.35 -9.78
CA LYS A 43 7.60 0.71 -10.61
C LYS A 43 7.66 0.23 -12.06
N PRO A 44 7.19 1.02 -13.04
CA PRO A 44 7.33 0.64 -14.43
C PRO A 44 8.81 0.43 -14.75
N LYS A 45 9.13 -0.64 -15.48
CA LYS A 45 10.51 -0.87 -15.93
C LYS A 45 10.97 0.35 -16.74
N SER A 46 12.10 0.93 -16.34
CA SER A 46 12.74 2.04 -17.08
C SER A 46 12.94 1.65 -18.55
N LEU A 47 12.74 2.59 -19.46
CA LEU A 47 12.96 2.41 -20.89
C LEU A 47 14.39 1.96 -21.18
N ILE A 48 15.37 2.52 -20.46
CA ILE A 48 16.79 2.15 -20.57
C ILE A 48 16.98 0.68 -20.15
N LYS A 49 16.34 0.26 -19.04
CA LYS A 49 16.39 -1.13 -18.59
C LYS A 49 15.73 -2.08 -19.60
N LYS A 50 14.65 -1.66 -20.26
CA LYS A 50 14.00 -2.44 -21.33
C LYS A 50 14.89 -2.55 -22.57
N PHE A 51 15.59 -1.47 -22.95
CA PHE A 51 16.50 -1.44 -24.11
C PHE A 51 17.72 -2.34 -23.89
N LEU A 52 18.42 -2.22 -22.76
CA LEU A 52 19.57 -3.06 -22.43
C LEU A 52 19.20 -4.55 -22.35
N ASN A 53 18.01 -4.86 -21.82
CA ASN A 53 17.53 -6.24 -21.76
C ASN A 53 17.32 -6.86 -23.15
N GLN A 54 17.03 -6.08 -24.18
CA GLN A 54 16.92 -6.59 -25.56
C GLN A 54 18.29 -6.92 -26.17
N LEU A 55 19.34 -6.19 -25.79
CA LEU A 55 20.71 -6.48 -26.24
C LEU A 55 21.19 -7.85 -25.72
N ASN A 56 20.81 -8.23 -24.49
CA ASN A 56 21.11 -9.56 -23.95
C ASN A 56 20.44 -10.68 -24.77
N ASN A 57 19.29 -10.42 -25.40
CA ASN A 57 18.60 -11.39 -26.23
C ASN A 57 19.20 -11.54 -27.64
N PHE A 58 20.21 -10.75 -28.03
CA PHE A 58 20.85 -10.88 -29.33
C PHE A 58 21.61 -12.22 -29.49
N LEU A 59 22.04 -12.83 -28.38
CA LEU A 59 22.72 -14.12 -28.34
C LEU A 59 21.85 -15.31 -28.82
N TYR A 60 20.52 -15.16 -28.90
CA TYR A 60 19.62 -16.22 -29.36
C TYR A 60 19.58 -16.41 -30.89
N ILE A 61 20.11 -15.49 -31.69
CA ILE A 61 20.10 -15.59 -33.16
C ILE A 61 21.26 -16.47 -33.68
N PHE A 62 22.27 -16.76 -32.86
CA PHE A 62 23.47 -17.50 -33.26
C PHE A 62 23.58 -18.90 -32.65
N TYR A 63 22.48 -19.46 -32.12
CA TYR A 63 22.39 -20.83 -31.61
C TYR A 63 21.33 -21.63 -32.39
#